data_AF-A0A917K1R4-F1
#
_entry.id   AF-A0A917K1R4-F1
#
_cell.length_a   1.000
_cell.length_b   1.000
_cell.length_c   1.000
_cell.angle_alpha   90.00
_cell.angle_beta   90.00
_cell.angle_gamma   90.00
#
_symmetry.space_group_name_H-M   'P 1'
#
loop_
_entity.id
_entity.type
_entity.pdbx_description
1 polymer ?
#
loop_
_entity_poly.entity_id
_entity_poly.type
_entity_poly.pdbx_seq_one_letter_code
_entity_poly.pdbx_strand_id
1 'polypeptide(L)'
;MYTILVYDTATERNAAILRTCRKYLHHMQNSVFEGQLSPAQLVRLEHEIRHHADPQYDHILVYTFPPGTTPHRQAWAKPDDRPHNIL
;
A
#
# COMPACT_ATOMS: atom_id res chain seq x y z
N MET A 1 7.89 -8.24 8.12
CA MET A 1 7.31 -7.10 8.83
C MET A 1 5.93 -6.88 8.28
N TYR A 2 4.94 -6.65 9.13
CA TYR A 2 3.62 -6.26 8.63
C TYR A 2 3.70 -4.79 8.22
N THR A 3 3.14 -4.45 7.06
CA THR A 3 3.19 -3.11 6.49
C THR A 3 1.80 -2.65 6.12
N ILE A 4 1.47 -1.40 6.43
CA ILE A 4 0.29 -0.69 5.91
C ILE A 4 0.81 0.50 5.09
N LEU A 5 0.41 0.58 3.82
CA LEU A 5 0.73 1.68 2.93
C LEU A 5 -0.55 2.46 2.63
N VAL A 6 -0.48 3.77 2.80
CA VAL A 6 -1.56 4.69 2.45
C VAL A 6 -1.01 5.73 1.49
N TYR A 7 -1.75 6.05 0.43
CA TYR A 7 -1.33 7.10 -0.51
C TYR A 7 -2.42 8.14 -0.79
N ASP A 8 -1.99 9.37 -1.01
CA ASP A 8 -2.75 10.44 -1.62
C ASP A 8 -1.96 10.96 -2.83
N THR A 9 -2.50 10.72 -4.02
CA THR A 9 -1.77 10.91 -5.29
C THR A 9 -2.70 11.50 -6.34
N ALA A 10 -2.16 12.28 -7.28
CA ALA A 10 -2.96 12.78 -8.39
C ALA A 10 -3.52 11.64 -9.28
N THR A 11 -4.70 11.88 -9.86
CA THR A 11 -5.45 10.88 -10.65
C THR A 11 -4.65 10.32 -11.82
N GLU A 12 -3.78 11.13 -12.43
CA GLU A 12 -2.96 10.73 -13.57
C GLU A 12 -1.92 9.66 -13.21
N ARG A 13 -1.44 9.66 -11.95
CA ARG A 13 -0.41 8.72 -11.45
C ARG A 13 -1.00 7.54 -10.66
N ASN A 14 -2.23 7.69 -10.16
CA ASN A 14 -2.91 6.72 -9.33
C ASN A 14 -2.89 5.30 -9.93
N ALA A 15 -3.18 5.15 -11.23
CA ALA A 15 -3.19 3.84 -11.88
C ALA A 15 -1.82 3.12 -11.84
N ALA A 16 -0.72 3.86 -11.99
CA ALA A 16 0.63 3.29 -11.93
C ALA A 16 0.98 2.88 -10.50
N ILE A 17 0.74 3.77 -9.53
CA ILE A 17 1.03 3.53 -8.10
C ILE A 17 0.19 2.36 -7.56
N LEU A 18 -1.10 2.30 -7.89
CA LEU A 18 -2.01 1.19 -7.57
C LEU A 18 -1.46 -0.14 -8.09
N ARG A 19 -1.05 -0.19 -9.37
CA ARG A 19 -0.51 -1.41 -9.98
C ARG A 19 0.78 -1.83 -9.31
N THR A 20 1.65 -0.89 -8.95
CA THR A 20 2.88 -1.18 -8.21
C THR A 20 2.56 -1.76 -6.83
N CYS A 21 1.70 -1.11 -6.04
CA CYS A 21 1.34 -1.58 -4.70
C CYS A 21 0.75 -2.99 -4.71
N ARG A 22 -0.09 -3.33 -5.70
CA ARG A 22 -0.73 -4.64 -5.83
C ARG A 22 0.22 -5.81 -6.10
N LYS A 23 1.47 -5.55 -6.53
CA LYS A 23 2.51 -6.58 -6.67
C LYS A 23 3.08 -7.01 -5.32
N TYR A 24 2.94 -6.16 -4.29
CA TYR A 24 3.64 -6.29 -3.02
C TYR A 24 2.67 -6.48 -1.84
N LEU A 25 1.50 -5.85 -1.89
CA LEU A 25 0.55 -5.73 -0.78
C LEU A 25 -0.88 -6.05 -1.26
N HIS A 26 -1.72 -6.48 -0.33
CA HIS A 26 -3.15 -6.64 -0.55
C HIS A 26 -3.82 -5.28 -0.63
N HIS A 27 -4.68 -5.08 -1.62
CA HIS A 27 -5.46 -3.85 -1.78
C HIS A 27 -6.71 -3.90 -0.90
N MET A 28 -6.83 -2.95 0.03
CA MET A 28 -7.90 -2.92 1.05
C MET A 28 -8.88 -1.77 0.86
N GLN A 29 -8.40 -0.61 0.41
CA GLN A 29 -9.22 0.56 0.08
C GLN A 29 -8.59 1.30 -1.07
N ASN A 30 -9.32 2.25 -1.68
CA ASN A 30 -8.86 2.99 -2.85
C ASN A 30 -7.43 3.53 -2.72
N SER A 31 -7.03 3.85 -1.49
CA SER A 31 -5.73 4.39 -1.14
C SER A 31 -5.02 3.60 -0.04
N VAL A 32 -5.48 2.39 0.33
CA VAL A 32 -4.94 1.62 1.47
C VAL A 32 -4.55 0.21 1.05
N PHE A 33 -3.35 -0.19 1.43
CA PHE A 33 -2.78 -1.51 1.17
C PHE A 33 -2.15 -2.06 2.44
N GLU A 34 -2.17 -3.39 2.60
CA GLU A 34 -1.56 -4.04 3.75
C GLU A 34 -0.96 -5.40 3.39
N GLY A 35 0.00 -5.88 4.17
CA GLY A 35 0.58 -7.20 3.97
C GLY A 35 1.93 -7.40 4.63
N GLN A 36 2.46 -8.61 4.49
CA GLN A 36 3.81 -8.94 4.96
C GLN A 36 4.84 -8.57 3.89
N LEU A 37 5.83 -7.78 4.27
CA LEU A 37 7.01 -7.50 3.45
C LEU A 37 8.28 -7.94 4.17
N SER A 38 9.26 -8.41 3.42
CA SER A 38 10.66 -8.43 3.85
C SER A 38 11.27 -7.02 3.71
N PRO A 39 12.37 -6.71 4.43
CA PRO A 39 13.08 -5.43 4.26
C PRO A 39 13.48 -5.17 2.80
N ALA A 40 13.90 -6.20 2.08
CA ALA A 40 14.27 -6.09 0.67
C ALA A 40 13.07 -5.77 -0.24
N GLN A 41 11.90 -6.37 0.02
CA GLN A 41 10.68 -6.04 -0.72
C GLN A 41 10.21 -4.62 -0.45
N LEU A 42 10.33 -4.13 0.79
CA LEU A 42 9.97 -2.76 1.13
C LEU A 42 10.83 -1.74 0.36
N VAL A 43 12.14 -1.96 0.29
CA VAL A 43 13.06 -1.10 -0.49
C VAL A 43 12.71 -1.12 -1.99
N ARG A 44 12.39 -2.29 -2.54
CA ARG A 44 11.97 -2.42 -3.96
C ARG A 44 10.65 -1.71 -4.23
N LEU A 45 9.67 -1.88 -3.35
CA LEU A 45 8.39 -1.17 -3.41
C LEU A 45 8.60 0.35 -3.39
N GLU A 46 9.40 0.87 -2.45
CA GLU A 46 9.72 2.29 -2.37
C GLU A 46 10.35 2.81 -3.68
N HIS A 47 11.33 2.08 -4.21
CA HIS A 47 12.00 2.44 -5.45
C HIS A 47 11.04 2.49 -6.66
N GLU A 48 10.18 1.48 -6.83
CA GLU A 48 9.19 1.45 -7.91
C GLU A 48 8.14 2.55 -7.76
N ILE A 49 7.69 2.84 -6.53
CA ILE A 49 6.74 3.94 -6.29
C ILE A 49 7.37 5.28 -6.66
N ARG A 50 8.62 5.54 -6.22
CA ARG A 50 9.34 6.79 -6.52
C ARG A 50 9.55 7.03 -8.01
N HIS A 51 9.55 5.98 -8.84
CA HIS A 51 9.61 6.12 -10.29
C HIS A 51 8.32 6.71 -10.89
N HIS A 52 7.18 6.55 -10.22
CA HIS A 52 5.88 7.02 -10.69
C HIS A 52 5.37 8.25 -9.93
N ALA A 53 5.73 8.41 -8.67
CA ALA A 53 5.24 9.47 -7.81
C ALA A 53 5.94 10.81 -8.07
N ASP A 54 5.19 11.91 -7.92
CA ASP A 54 5.71 13.27 -7.90
C ASP A 54 6.05 13.66 -6.45
N PRO A 55 7.34 13.85 -6.10
CA PRO A 55 7.74 14.16 -4.72
C PRO A 55 7.29 15.54 -4.24
N GLN A 56 6.79 16.42 -5.11
CA GLN A 56 6.28 17.73 -4.72
C GLN A 56 4.77 17.75 -4.47
N TYR A 57 4.04 16.72 -4.91
CA TYR A 57 2.58 16.66 -4.82
C TYR A 57 2.08 15.44 -4.08
N ASP A 58 2.62 14.26 -4.39
CA ASP A 58 2.10 13.00 -3.87
C ASP A 58 2.58 12.75 -2.43
N HIS A 59 1.67 12.23 -1.61
CA HIS A 59 1.95 11.89 -0.21
C HIS A 59 1.73 10.39 -0.01
N ILE A 60 2.77 9.70 0.45
CA ILE A 60 2.72 8.26 0.72
C ILE A 60 3.20 8.01 2.14
N LEU A 61 2.35 7.38 2.94
CA LEU A 61 2.63 6.99 4.32
C LEU A 61 2.80 5.48 4.40
N VAL A 62 3.84 5.04 5.10
CA VAL A 62 4.13 3.62 5.30
C VAL A 62 4.30 3.37 6.80
N TYR A 63 3.41 2.54 7.35
CA TYR A 63 3.51 2.03 8.71
C TYR A 63 4.10 0.64 8.67
N THR A 64 5.18 0.42 9.41
CA THR A 64 5.78 -0.91 9.56
C THR A 64 5.65 -1.35 11.01
N PHE A 65 5.36 -2.63 11.19
CA PHE A 65 5.22 -3.25 12.49
C PHE A 65 6.29 -4.33 12.68
N PRO A 66 6.78 -4.53 13.93
CA PRO A 66 7.69 -5.61 14.25
C PRO A 66 7.16 -6.98 13.78
N PRO A 67 8.05 -7.92 13.42
CA PRO A 67 7.66 -9.30 13.12
C PRO A 67 6.78 -9.89 14.24
N GLY A 68 5.73 -10.63 13.85
CA GLY A 68 4.77 -11.22 14.79
C GLY A 68 3.63 -10.28 15.23
N THR A 69 3.64 -9.01 14.82
CA THR A 69 2.51 -8.09 15.06
C THR A 69 1.33 -8.45 14.16
N THR A 70 0.17 -8.67 14.77
CA THR A 70 -1.11 -8.76 14.07
C THR A 70 -1.88 -7.47 14.32
N PRO A 71 -2.09 -6.61 13.32
CA PRO A 71 -2.86 -5.39 13.53
C PRO A 71 -4.33 -5.72 13.80
N HIS A 72 -4.90 -5.01 14.76
CA HIS A 72 -6.34 -5.06 15.00
C HIS A 72 -7.03 -4.07 14.06
N ARG A 73 -7.79 -4.59 13.10
CA ARG A 73 -8.53 -3.78 12.11
C ARG A 73 -9.99 -3.63 12.54
N GLN A 74 -10.47 -2.39 12.50
CA GLN A 74 -11.90 -2.08 12.57
C GLN A 74 -12.29 -1.36 11.28
N ALA A 75 -13.42 -1.75 10.71
CA ALA A 75 -14.02 -1.10 9.55
C ALA A 75 -15.44 -0.68 9.91
N TRP A 76 -15.82 0.52 9.50
CA TRP A 76 -17.15 1.08 9.71
C TRP A 76 -17.81 1.39 8.37
N ALA A 77 -19.14 1.40 8.35
CA ALA A 77 -19.99 1.65 7.17
C ALA A 77 -19.85 0.58 6.07
N LYS A 78 -19.56 0.98 4.82
CA LYS A 78 -19.65 0.11 3.64
C LYS A 78 -18.69 -1.08 3.77
N PRO A 79 -19.19 -2.34 3.71
CA PRO A 79 -18.32 -3.51 3.64
C PRO A 79 -17.56 -3.54 2.32
N ASP A 80 -16.29 -3.95 2.36
CA ASP A 80 -15.49 -4.14 1.17
C ASP A 80 -15.77 -5.51 0.54
N ASP A 81 -16.24 -5.51 -0.70
CA ASP A 81 -16.55 -6.69 -1.51
C ASP A 81 -15.45 -7.06 -2.50
N ARG A 82 -14.31 -6.34 -2.50
CA ARG A 82 -13.22 -6.57 -3.44
C ARG A 82 -12.45 -7.87 -3.15
N PRO A 83 -11.98 -8.57 -4.20
CA PRO A 83 -11.10 -9.73 -4.02
C PRO A 83 -9.77 -9.29 -3.43
N HIS A 84 -9.39 -9.87 -2.30
CA HIS A 84 -8.19 -9.52 -1.53
C HIS A 84 -6.91 -10.15 -2.12
N ASN A 85 -6.83 -10.40 -3.42
CA ASN A 85 -5.70 -11.10 -4.02
C ASN A 85 -4.54 -10.14 -4.34
N ILE A 86 -3.32 -10.58 -4.08
CA ILE A 86 -2.10 -9.96 -4.62
C ILE A 86 -2.01 -10.37 -6.11
N LEU A 87 -1.67 -9.41 -6.99
CA LEU A 87 -1.53 -9.65 -8.42
C LEU A 87 -0.12 -10.15 -8.78
#